data_AF-X6M367-F1
#
_entry.id   AF-X6M367-F1
#
_cell.length_a   1.000
_cell.length_b   1.000
_cell.length_c   1.000
_cell.angle_alpha   90.00
_cell.angle_beta   90.00
_cell.angle_gamma   90.00
#
_symmetry.space_group_name_H-M   'P 1'
#
loop_
_entity.id
_entity.type
_entity.pdbx_description
1 polymer ?
#
loop_
_entity_poly.entity_id
_entity_poly.type
_entity_poly.pdbx_seq_one_letter_code
_entity_poly.pdbx_strand_id
1 'polypeptide(L)'
;MEGLEQKIKKVQMQSIIDWEQIQWDDLELWSCDGLAHQSKAQLLTKMNKTISITKELLTLENKINGHVSKMEKNLDECSKINQLAQQIFAEKSLQKKESKNEFEKALSRYISSIEEWNISLIGSKRAAAEKQKIEQLTKIIRSLKEYNQSLEECCSTLGTEMDHLKTKNDRFIERRWKNLISKWYEWDSQQLGIFVSYILKYSRNQIITLSGIAQRDKIDPKLLMQMTKNDWKDAFRLKDFNECCSVYNMFCEVCNEFPIDDIASEAQNIPREYLCPLSNTVMKDPVIARDGVTYDRDSIVSKAPKMCNPSLFENGDQSKLQENFHFICLIEIPLNLFFSVGLLFEFVSFQQLLHKNNVVFDIF
;
A
#
# COMPACT_ATOMS: atom_id res chain seq x y z
N MET A 1 40.29 -108.63 -14.21
CA MET A 1 39.64 -109.06 -15.46
C MET A 1 40.61 -109.91 -16.29
N GLU A 2 41.66 -109.32 -16.88
CA GLU A 2 42.62 -110.02 -17.79
C GLU A 2 43.11 -111.40 -17.31
N GLY A 3 43.55 -111.53 -16.05
CA GLY A 3 44.04 -112.81 -15.50
C GLY A 3 42.99 -113.93 -15.37
N LEU A 4 41.70 -113.61 -15.50
CA LEU A 4 40.61 -114.58 -15.58
C LEU A 4 40.30 -114.95 -17.03
N GLU A 5 40.25 -113.96 -17.92
CA GLU A 5 40.04 -114.15 -19.37
C GLU A 5 41.13 -115.02 -20.00
N GLN A 6 42.40 -114.83 -19.63
CA GLN A 6 43.50 -115.69 -20.07
C GLN A 6 43.32 -117.15 -19.60
N LYS A 7 42.77 -117.36 -18.40
CA LYS A 7 42.50 -118.72 -17.88
C LYS A 7 41.31 -119.38 -18.59
N ILE A 8 40.26 -118.61 -18.91
CA ILE A 8 39.10 -119.11 -19.67
C ILE A 8 39.50 -119.47 -21.11
N LYS A 9 40.23 -118.60 -21.81
CA LYS A 9 40.78 -118.91 -23.15
C LYS A 9 41.66 -120.16 -23.14
N LYS A 10 42.48 -120.35 -22.09
CA LYS A 10 43.33 -121.55 -21.94
C LYS A 10 42.54 -122.85 -21.72
N VAL A 11 41.30 -122.77 -21.21
CA VAL A 11 40.39 -123.93 -21.11
C VAL A 11 39.64 -124.15 -22.42
N GLN A 12 39.20 -123.09 -23.11
CA GLN A 12 38.50 -123.18 -24.40
C GLN A 12 39.40 -123.66 -25.56
N MET A 13 40.72 -123.45 -25.48
CA MET A 13 41.67 -123.94 -26.49
C MET A 13 42.16 -125.38 -26.26
N GLN A 14 41.66 -126.09 -25.25
CA GLN A 14 41.82 -127.55 -25.20
C GLN A 14 40.79 -128.16 -26.15
N SER A 15 41.26 -128.79 -27.23
CA SER A 15 40.45 -129.34 -28.31
C SER A 15 39.27 -130.16 -27.77
N ILE A 16 38.06 -129.71 -28.07
CA ILE A 16 36.85 -130.54 -27.93
C ILE A 16 37.08 -131.76 -28.81
N ILE A 17 37.07 -132.94 -28.20
CA ILE A 17 37.23 -134.21 -28.91
C ILE A 17 36.06 -134.32 -29.90
N ASP A 18 36.38 -134.46 -31.17
CA ASP A 18 35.39 -134.69 -32.23
C ASP A 18 34.95 -136.15 -32.16
N TRP A 19 33.87 -136.40 -31.42
CA TRP A 19 33.36 -137.74 -31.15
C TRP A 19 32.82 -138.45 -32.41
N GLU A 20 32.61 -137.74 -33.51
CA GLU A 20 32.13 -138.30 -34.79
C GLU A 20 33.26 -138.92 -35.63
N GLN A 21 34.54 -138.67 -35.32
CA GLN A 21 35.68 -139.23 -36.04
C GLN A 21 36.25 -140.53 -35.43
N ILE A 22 35.66 -141.05 -34.35
CA ILE A 22 36.09 -142.30 -33.72
C ILE A 22 35.41 -143.47 -34.44
N GLN A 23 36.18 -144.26 -35.20
CA GLN A 23 35.71 -145.57 -35.68
C GLN A 23 35.71 -146.57 -34.51
N TRP A 24 34.52 -147.09 -34.17
CA TRP A 24 34.30 -147.88 -32.96
C TRP A 24 34.48 -149.40 -33.13
N ASP A 25 34.71 -149.88 -34.36
CA ASP A 25 34.53 -151.30 -34.69
C ASP A 25 35.78 -152.19 -34.56
N ASP A 26 36.99 -151.63 -34.35
CA ASP A 26 38.26 -152.39 -34.31
C ASP A 26 39.12 -152.06 -33.07
N LEU A 27 38.55 -152.20 -31.86
CA LEU A 27 39.35 -152.22 -30.63
C LEU A 27 38.73 -153.05 -29.50
N GLU A 28 38.91 -154.37 -29.61
CA GLU A 28 39.07 -155.23 -28.44
C GLU A 28 40.25 -154.73 -27.58
N LEU A 29 40.01 -153.86 -26.58
CA LEU A 29 40.90 -153.81 -25.42
C LEU A 29 40.23 -153.23 -24.17
N TRP A 30 39.58 -154.11 -23.41
CA TRP A 30 39.43 -153.94 -21.97
C TRP A 30 40.82 -154.13 -21.31
N SER A 31 41.72 -153.15 -21.46
CA SER A 31 43.08 -153.28 -20.92
C SER A 31 43.09 -153.12 -19.39
N CYS A 32 43.62 -154.14 -18.72
CA CYS A 32 43.89 -154.13 -17.28
C CYS A 32 45.16 -153.34 -16.91
N ASP A 33 45.56 -152.36 -17.73
CA ASP A 33 46.77 -151.53 -17.54
C ASP A 33 46.58 -150.41 -16.49
N GLY A 34 45.34 -150.20 -16.04
CA GLY A 34 44.98 -149.14 -15.11
C GLY A 34 44.93 -147.74 -15.73
N LEU A 35 45.30 -147.54 -17.00
CA LEU A 35 45.27 -146.24 -17.69
C LEU A 35 43.85 -145.71 -17.85
N ALA A 36 42.87 -146.59 -18.11
CA ALA A 36 41.45 -146.22 -18.10
C ALA A 36 40.98 -145.78 -16.70
N HIS A 37 41.41 -146.48 -15.64
CA HIS A 37 41.06 -146.14 -14.26
C HIS A 37 41.79 -144.87 -13.79
N GLN A 38 43.04 -144.67 -14.21
CA GLN A 38 43.84 -143.48 -13.94
C GLN A 38 43.27 -142.27 -14.70
N SER A 39 42.86 -142.43 -15.96
CA SER A 39 42.17 -141.40 -16.74
C SER A 39 40.83 -141.03 -16.10
N LYS A 40 40.05 -142.02 -15.65
CA LYS A 40 38.83 -141.81 -14.87
C LYS A 40 39.10 -141.07 -13.55
N ALA A 41 40.15 -141.44 -12.82
CA ALA A 41 40.54 -140.76 -11.59
C ALA A 41 41.02 -139.32 -11.83
N GLN A 42 41.82 -139.08 -12.88
CA GLN A 42 42.24 -137.74 -13.31
C GLN A 42 41.05 -136.89 -13.77
N LEU A 43 40.09 -137.46 -14.50
CA LEU A 43 38.83 -136.83 -14.86
C LEU A 43 38.00 -136.48 -13.60
N LEU A 44 37.92 -137.38 -12.63
CA LEU A 44 37.23 -137.14 -11.35
C LEU A 44 37.91 -136.04 -10.53
N THR A 45 39.25 -136.02 -10.49
CA THR A 45 40.04 -134.97 -9.82
C THR A 45 39.89 -133.63 -10.54
N LYS A 46 39.91 -133.60 -11.88
CA LYS A 46 39.61 -132.41 -12.69
C LYS A 46 38.19 -131.93 -12.41
N MET A 47 37.20 -132.81 -12.42
CA MET A 47 35.79 -132.51 -12.14
C MET A 47 35.60 -131.94 -10.74
N ASN A 48 36.18 -132.55 -9.70
CA ASN A 48 36.15 -132.03 -8.33
C ASN A 48 36.85 -130.67 -8.21
N LYS A 49 37.97 -130.46 -8.90
CA LYS A 49 38.66 -129.17 -8.96
C LYS A 49 37.83 -128.10 -9.68
N THR A 50 37.17 -128.46 -10.78
CA THR A 50 36.21 -127.59 -11.48
C THR A 50 35.04 -127.25 -10.57
N ILE A 51 34.43 -128.23 -9.89
CA ILE A 51 33.34 -128.00 -8.92
C ILE A 51 33.78 -127.06 -7.79
N SER A 52 35.01 -127.20 -7.28
CA SER A 52 35.56 -126.29 -6.27
C SER A 52 35.69 -124.86 -6.82
N ILE A 53 36.27 -124.71 -8.02
CA ILE A 53 36.40 -123.42 -8.70
C ILE A 53 35.02 -122.80 -8.99
N THR A 54 34.03 -123.58 -9.43
CA THR A 54 32.66 -123.11 -9.66
C THR A 54 31.99 -122.66 -8.36
N LYS A 55 32.21 -123.35 -7.23
CA LYS A 55 31.74 -122.90 -5.90
C LYS A 55 32.40 -121.61 -5.46
N GLU A 56 33.71 -121.45 -5.66
CA GLU A 56 34.43 -120.21 -5.38
C GLU A 56 33.94 -119.05 -6.26
N LEU A 57 33.74 -119.29 -7.56
CA LEU A 57 33.19 -118.31 -8.51
C LEU A 57 31.76 -117.90 -8.13
N LEU A 58 30.87 -118.84 -7.82
CA LEU A 58 29.52 -118.54 -7.31
C LEU A 58 29.56 -117.75 -5.98
N THR A 59 30.51 -118.06 -5.10
CA THR A 59 30.69 -117.31 -3.84
C THR A 59 31.19 -115.88 -4.10
N LEU A 60 32.08 -115.71 -5.09
CA LEU A 60 32.58 -114.40 -5.52
C LEU A 60 31.48 -113.59 -6.22
N GLU A 61 30.71 -114.21 -7.11
CA GLU A 61 29.55 -113.63 -7.80
C GLU A 61 28.51 -113.13 -6.79
N ASN A 62 28.12 -113.95 -5.82
CA ASN A 62 27.20 -113.54 -4.77
C ASN A 62 27.73 -112.35 -3.94
N LYS A 63 29.05 -112.32 -3.65
CA LYS A 63 29.68 -111.15 -3.00
C LYS A 63 29.67 -109.91 -3.90
N ILE A 64 30.01 -110.05 -5.18
CA ILE A 64 29.99 -108.95 -6.15
C ILE A 64 28.58 -108.39 -6.29
N ASN A 65 27.56 -109.22 -6.45
CA ASN A 65 26.16 -108.81 -6.53
C ASN A 65 25.70 -108.10 -5.26
N GLY A 66 26.12 -108.56 -4.07
CA GLY A 66 25.90 -107.86 -2.80
C GLY A 66 26.58 -106.48 -2.73
N HIS A 67 27.81 -106.36 -3.24
CA HIS A 67 28.53 -105.08 -3.33
C HIS A 67 27.91 -104.12 -4.35
N VAL A 68 27.51 -104.61 -5.52
CA VAL A 68 26.80 -103.85 -6.57
C VAL A 68 25.49 -103.31 -6.02
N SER A 69 24.65 -104.17 -5.43
CA SER A 69 23.35 -103.74 -4.86
C SER A 69 23.51 -102.75 -3.70
N LYS A 70 24.59 -102.84 -2.91
CA LYS A 70 24.94 -101.80 -1.92
C LYS A 70 25.37 -100.50 -2.59
N MET A 71 26.17 -100.55 -3.65
CA MET A 71 26.67 -99.38 -4.35
C MET A 71 25.55 -98.65 -5.14
N GLU A 72 24.60 -99.38 -5.70
CA GLU A 72 23.37 -98.84 -6.30
C GLU A 72 22.51 -98.09 -5.28
N LYS A 73 22.30 -98.66 -4.08
CA LYS A 73 21.60 -97.97 -2.98
C LYS A 73 22.32 -96.69 -2.54
N ASN A 74 23.64 -96.75 -2.38
CA ASN A 74 24.45 -95.57 -2.06
C ASN A 74 24.39 -94.51 -3.17
N LEU A 75 24.32 -94.91 -4.45
CA LEU A 75 24.21 -94.00 -5.59
C LEU A 75 22.84 -93.30 -5.64
N ASP A 76 21.76 -94.04 -5.38
CA ASP A 76 20.41 -93.51 -5.26
C ASP A 76 20.27 -92.55 -4.05
N GLU A 77 20.88 -92.89 -2.91
CA GLU A 77 20.96 -92.00 -1.75
C GLU A 77 21.75 -90.71 -2.06
N CYS A 78 22.92 -90.82 -2.70
CA CYS A 78 23.68 -89.65 -3.19
C CYS A 78 22.88 -88.80 -4.18
N SER A 79 22.13 -89.43 -5.10
CA SER A 79 21.28 -88.75 -6.06
C SER A 79 20.19 -87.94 -5.36
N LYS A 80 19.51 -88.53 -4.37
CA LYS A 80 18.50 -87.87 -3.53
C LYS A 80 19.08 -86.71 -2.71
N ILE A 81 20.24 -86.90 -2.10
CA ILE A 81 20.94 -85.84 -1.34
C ILE A 81 21.31 -84.68 -2.28
N ASN A 82 21.83 -84.96 -3.48
CA ASN A 82 22.16 -83.93 -4.47
C ASN A 82 20.92 -83.18 -4.97
N GLN A 83 19.81 -83.87 -5.24
CA GLN A 83 18.54 -83.23 -5.60
C GLN A 83 18.02 -82.31 -4.48
N LEU A 84 18.06 -82.77 -3.22
CA LEU A 84 17.68 -81.96 -2.05
C LEU A 84 18.58 -80.73 -1.90
N ALA A 85 19.90 -80.89 -2.07
CA ALA A 85 20.85 -79.78 -2.01
C ALA A 85 20.60 -78.75 -3.13
N GLN A 86 20.26 -79.19 -4.35
CA GLN A 86 19.88 -78.31 -5.45
C GLN A 86 18.57 -77.55 -5.18
N GLN A 87 17.58 -78.21 -4.59
CA GLN A 87 16.32 -77.57 -4.18
C GLN A 87 16.55 -76.50 -3.10
N ILE A 88 17.30 -76.84 -2.03
CA ILE A 88 17.67 -75.89 -0.97
C ILE A 88 18.47 -74.71 -1.54
N PHE A 89 19.41 -74.95 -2.45
CA PHE A 89 20.16 -73.87 -3.09
C PHE A 89 19.26 -72.94 -3.94
N ALA A 90 18.31 -73.49 -4.69
CA ALA A 90 17.34 -72.72 -5.46
C ALA A 90 16.44 -71.88 -4.54
N GLU A 91 15.92 -72.46 -3.45
CA GLU A 91 15.12 -71.76 -2.45
C GLU A 91 15.90 -70.60 -1.79
N LYS A 92 17.14 -70.85 -1.36
CA LYS A 92 17.98 -69.81 -0.74
C LYS A 92 18.40 -68.72 -1.74
N SER A 93 18.58 -69.06 -3.01
CA SER A 93 18.82 -68.09 -4.09
C SER A 93 17.60 -67.19 -4.34
N LEU A 94 16.39 -67.77 -4.32
CA LEU A 94 15.13 -67.03 -4.42
C LEU A 94 14.92 -66.10 -3.22
N GLN A 95 15.04 -66.61 -1.99
CA GLN A 95 14.94 -65.82 -0.76
C GLN A 95 15.94 -64.64 -0.75
N LYS A 96 17.20 -64.88 -1.17
CA LYS A 96 18.21 -63.82 -1.31
C LYS A 96 17.77 -62.73 -2.32
N LYS A 97 17.13 -63.11 -3.42
CA LYS A 97 16.62 -62.16 -4.44
C LYS A 97 15.43 -61.37 -3.89
N GLU A 98 14.53 -62.01 -3.15
CA GLU A 98 13.37 -61.38 -2.53
C GLU A 98 13.80 -60.36 -1.47
N SER A 99 14.64 -60.76 -0.51
CA SER A 99 15.16 -59.83 0.51
C SER A 99 15.97 -58.68 -0.09
N LYS A 100 16.69 -58.89 -1.21
CA LYS A 100 17.34 -57.81 -1.95
C LYS A 100 16.32 -56.80 -2.49
N ASN A 101 15.25 -57.28 -3.14
CA ASN A 101 14.21 -56.41 -3.69
C ASN A 101 13.48 -55.62 -2.59
N GLU A 102 13.25 -56.22 -1.42
CA GLU A 102 12.68 -55.55 -0.25
C GLU A 102 13.59 -54.46 0.31
N PHE A 103 14.90 -54.74 0.39
CA PHE A 103 15.91 -53.77 0.80
C PHE A 103 15.98 -52.58 -0.17
N GLU A 104 15.97 -52.81 -1.49
CA GLU A 104 15.95 -51.76 -2.51
C GLU A 104 14.68 -50.89 -2.38
N LYS A 105 13.50 -51.49 -2.17
CA LYS A 105 12.24 -50.76 -1.89
C LYS A 105 12.26 -49.97 -0.59
N ALA A 106 12.96 -50.45 0.45
CA ALA A 106 13.14 -49.71 1.69
C ALA A 106 14.08 -48.50 1.49
N LEU A 107 15.18 -48.71 0.76
CA LEU A 107 16.16 -47.67 0.44
C LEU A 107 15.55 -46.55 -0.41
N SER A 108 14.78 -46.87 -1.46
CA SER A 108 14.08 -45.85 -2.26
C SER A 108 13.12 -45.01 -1.42
N ARG A 109 12.33 -45.62 -0.52
CA ARG A 109 11.44 -44.87 0.38
C ARG A 109 12.23 -43.94 1.31
N TYR A 110 13.35 -44.40 1.86
CA TYR A 110 14.21 -43.59 2.71
C TYR A 110 14.82 -42.39 1.96
N ILE A 111 15.25 -42.58 0.71
CA ILE A 111 15.75 -41.49 -0.15
C ILE A 111 14.64 -40.45 -0.39
N SER A 112 13.43 -40.86 -0.78
CA SER A 112 12.31 -39.93 -0.99
C SER A 112 11.96 -39.15 0.28
N SER A 113 11.97 -39.77 1.46
CA SER A 113 11.75 -39.06 2.74
C SER A 113 12.86 -38.04 3.06
N ILE A 114 14.11 -38.30 2.67
CA ILE A 114 15.20 -37.30 2.79
C ILE A 114 14.97 -36.13 1.82
N GLU A 115 14.55 -36.39 0.59
CA GLU A 115 14.26 -35.36 -0.41
C GLU A 115 13.12 -34.45 0.02
N GLU A 116 12.00 -35.02 0.50
CA GLU A 116 10.87 -34.29 1.08
C GLU A 116 11.28 -33.42 2.29
N TRP A 117 12.11 -33.98 3.18
CA TRP A 117 12.64 -33.24 4.34
C TRP A 117 13.56 -32.09 3.94
N ASN A 118 14.44 -32.30 2.95
CA ASN A 118 15.33 -31.27 2.41
C ASN A 118 14.54 -30.12 1.76
N ILE A 119 13.51 -30.44 0.96
CA ILE A 119 12.60 -29.43 0.37
C ILE A 119 11.92 -28.63 1.47
N SER A 120 11.40 -29.30 2.50
CA SER A 120 10.74 -28.67 3.65
C SER A 120 11.70 -27.75 4.44
N LEU A 121 12.95 -28.18 4.65
CA LEU A 121 13.98 -27.40 5.33
C LEU A 121 14.38 -26.15 4.52
N ILE A 122 14.50 -26.27 3.19
CA ILE A 122 14.78 -25.12 2.30
C ILE A 122 13.61 -24.12 2.35
N GLY A 123 12.37 -24.61 2.30
CA GLY A 123 11.17 -23.78 2.46
C GLY A 123 11.14 -23.03 3.80
N SER A 124 11.41 -23.73 4.90
CA SER A 124 11.49 -23.17 6.24
C SER A 124 12.56 -22.06 6.36
N LYS A 125 13.77 -22.31 5.83
CA LYS A 125 14.86 -21.30 5.80
C LYS A 125 14.49 -20.07 4.98
N ARG A 126 13.82 -20.25 3.83
CA ARG A 126 13.34 -19.12 3.00
C ARG A 126 12.31 -18.28 3.74
N ALA A 127 11.30 -18.92 4.35
CA ALA A 127 10.26 -18.24 5.13
C ALA A 127 10.84 -17.48 6.33
N ALA A 128 11.85 -18.03 7.01
CA ALA A 128 12.53 -17.34 8.11
C ALA A 128 13.29 -16.08 7.63
N ALA A 129 13.99 -16.15 6.50
CA ALA A 129 14.69 -15.00 5.92
C ALA A 129 13.73 -13.92 5.42
N GLU A 130 12.58 -14.31 4.86
CA GLU A 130 11.53 -13.39 4.41
C GLU A 130 10.85 -12.70 5.59
N LYS A 131 10.53 -13.44 6.67
CA LYS A 131 10.03 -12.89 7.93
C LYS A 131 10.98 -11.82 8.50
N GLN A 132 12.29 -12.10 8.51
CA GLN A 132 13.30 -11.14 9.00
C GLN A 132 13.32 -9.85 8.17
N LYS A 133 13.16 -9.93 6.83
CA LYS A 133 13.05 -8.74 5.97
C LYS A 133 11.78 -7.93 6.27
N ILE A 134 10.64 -8.60 6.48
CA ILE A 134 9.38 -7.95 6.83
C ILE A 134 9.49 -7.24 8.19
N GLU A 135 10.15 -7.84 9.18
CA GLU A 135 10.40 -7.23 10.50
C GLU A 135 11.28 -5.97 10.38
N GLN A 136 12.33 -6.00 9.55
CA GLN A 136 13.18 -4.85 9.27
C GLN A 136 12.41 -3.71 8.58
N LEU A 137 11.64 -4.01 7.53
CA LEU A 137 10.80 -3.03 6.83
C LEU A 137 9.74 -2.43 7.78
N THR A 138 9.12 -3.25 8.62
CA THR A 138 8.17 -2.80 9.65
C THR A 138 8.81 -1.82 10.63
N LYS A 139 10.08 -2.01 11.00
CA LYS A 139 10.83 -1.06 11.84
C LYS A 139 11.04 0.28 11.13
N ILE A 140 11.42 0.27 9.86
CA ILE A 140 11.62 1.48 9.05
C ILE A 140 10.30 2.27 8.90
N ILE A 141 9.20 1.59 8.56
CA ILE A 141 7.87 2.21 8.44
C ILE A 141 7.44 2.87 9.75
N ARG A 142 7.71 2.24 10.90
CA ARG A 142 7.40 2.83 12.22
C ARG A 142 8.16 4.15 12.44
N SER A 143 9.46 4.17 12.19
CA SER A 143 10.28 5.38 12.36
C SER A 143 9.92 6.49 11.36
N LEU A 144 9.52 6.15 10.13
CA LEU A 144 8.98 7.13 9.18
C LEU A 144 7.64 7.73 9.65
N LYS A 145 6.77 6.92 10.29
CA LYS A 145 5.53 7.41 10.88
C LYS A 145 5.79 8.39 12.04
N GLU A 146 6.73 8.04 12.92
CA GLU A 146 7.17 8.90 14.04
C GLU A 146 7.74 10.25 13.52
N TYR A 147 8.55 10.21 12.46
CA TYR A 147 9.09 11.42 11.83
C TYR A 147 8.00 12.29 11.19
N ASN A 148 7.05 11.69 10.46
CA ASN A 148 5.96 12.43 9.83
C ASN A 148 5.06 13.11 10.86
N GLN A 149 4.76 12.45 11.99
CA GLN A 149 4.00 13.08 13.07
C GLN A 149 4.73 14.30 13.64
N SER A 150 6.04 14.19 13.89
CA SER A 150 6.87 15.32 14.35
C SER A 150 6.89 16.49 13.34
N LEU A 151 6.88 16.19 12.04
CA LEU A 151 6.77 17.19 10.98
C LEU A 151 5.39 17.87 10.94
N GLU A 152 4.30 17.12 11.12
CA GLU A 152 2.93 17.66 11.21
C GLU A 152 2.75 18.60 12.41
N GLU A 153 3.30 18.23 13.58
CA GLU A 153 3.34 19.06 14.79
C GLU A 153 4.14 20.36 14.56
N CYS A 154 5.30 20.27 13.88
CA CYS A 154 6.13 21.41 13.51
C CYS A 154 5.42 22.37 12.52
N CYS A 155 4.80 21.83 11.46
CA CYS A 155 4.03 22.62 10.50
C CYS A 155 2.83 23.31 11.14
N SER A 156 2.14 22.64 12.07
CA SER A 156 1.03 23.22 12.82
C SER A 156 1.50 24.38 13.71
N THR A 157 2.62 24.20 14.40
CA THR A 157 3.26 25.25 15.22
C THR A 157 3.60 26.47 14.36
N LEU A 158 4.31 26.27 13.24
CA LEU A 158 4.68 27.34 12.31
C LEU A 158 3.45 28.08 11.75
N GLY A 159 2.35 27.36 11.47
CA GLY A 159 1.07 27.96 11.07
C GLY A 159 0.53 28.93 12.13
N THR A 160 0.50 28.51 13.39
CA THR A 160 0.03 29.38 14.49
C THR A 160 0.94 30.60 14.73
N GLU A 161 2.26 30.47 14.54
CA GLU A 161 3.19 31.59 14.60
C GLU A 161 2.97 32.59 13.45
N MET A 162 2.72 32.08 12.24
CA MET A 162 2.46 32.90 11.06
C MET A 162 1.13 33.68 11.19
N ASP A 163 0.07 33.04 11.69
CA ASP A 163 -1.20 33.71 11.98
C ASP A 163 -1.08 34.74 13.12
N HIS A 164 -0.26 34.46 14.14
CA HIS A 164 0.04 35.43 15.18
C HIS A 164 0.79 36.66 14.62
N LEU A 165 1.81 36.44 13.79
CA LEU A 165 2.57 37.51 13.13
C LEU A 165 1.68 38.35 12.21
N LYS A 166 0.81 37.71 11.42
CA LYS A 166 -0.19 38.37 10.59
C LYS A 166 -1.13 39.24 11.44
N THR A 167 -1.74 38.67 12.49
CA THR A 167 -2.61 39.41 13.44
C THR A 167 -1.88 40.56 14.14
N LYS A 168 -0.56 40.44 14.38
CA LYS A 168 0.26 41.52 14.94
C LYS A 168 0.55 42.62 13.92
N ASN A 169 0.80 42.25 12.67
CA ASN A 169 1.00 43.16 11.54
C ASN A 169 -0.29 43.94 11.20
N ASP A 170 -1.43 43.26 11.14
CA ASP A 170 -2.71 43.87 10.79
C ASP A 170 -3.10 44.91 11.85
N ARG A 171 -2.97 44.58 13.14
CA ARG A 171 -3.13 45.56 14.25
C ARG A 171 -2.11 46.70 14.23
N PHE A 172 -0.92 46.50 13.66
CA PHE A 172 0.06 47.57 13.51
C PHE A 172 -0.33 48.51 12.36
N ILE A 173 -0.76 47.96 11.22
CA ILE A 173 -1.28 48.72 10.08
C ILE A 173 -2.52 49.51 10.49
N GLU A 174 -3.49 48.90 11.17
CA GLU A 174 -4.71 49.55 11.66
C GLU A 174 -4.41 50.75 12.56
N ARG A 175 -3.49 50.61 13.54
CA ARG A 175 -3.06 51.73 14.40
C ARG A 175 -2.38 52.84 13.61
N ARG A 176 -1.52 52.49 12.65
CA ARG A 176 -0.83 53.46 11.78
C ARG A 176 -1.82 54.19 10.87
N TRP A 177 -2.80 53.47 10.32
CA TRP A 177 -3.89 54.03 9.53
C TRP A 177 -4.73 55.00 10.37
N LYS A 178 -5.20 54.57 11.54
CA LYS A 178 -5.98 55.40 12.47
C LYS A 178 -5.23 56.69 12.87
N ASN A 179 -3.93 56.58 13.15
CA ASN A 179 -3.09 57.74 13.49
C ASN A 179 -2.81 58.67 12.29
N LEU A 180 -2.82 58.13 11.06
CA LEU A 180 -2.72 58.91 9.84
C LEU A 180 -4.02 59.72 9.61
N ILE A 181 -5.17 59.05 9.62
CA ILE A 181 -6.49 59.67 9.34
C ILE A 181 -6.93 60.64 10.45
N SER A 182 -6.55 60.43 11.71
CA SER A 182 -6.85 61.38 12.80
C SER A 182 -6.13 62.74 12.66
N LYS A 183 -5.25 62.88 11.67
CA LYS A 183 -4.45 64.08 11.37
C LYS A 183 -4.58 64.50 9.90
N TRP A 184 -5.71 64.19 9.26
CA TRP A 184 -5.88 64.39 7.82
C TRP A 184 -5.67 65.83 7.35
N TYR A 185 -5.96 66.80 8.21
CA TYR A 185 -5.78 68.24 7.96
C TYR A 185 -4.33 68.74 8.07
N GLU A 186 -3.41 67.89 8.56
CA GLU A 186 -1.97 68.13 8.61
C GLU A 186 -1.22 67.40 7.49
N TRP A 187 -1.93 66.70 6.59
CA TRP A 187 -1.29 65.81 5.63
C TRP A 187 -0.37 66.53 4.65
N ASP A 188 0.87 66.06 4.57
CA ASP A 188 1.75 66.39 3.47
C ASP A 188 1.39 65.59 2.19
N SER A 189 2.05 65.93 1.09
CA SER A 189 1.91 65.23 -0.20
C SER A 189 2.21 63.72 -0.14
N GLN A 190 3.09 63.27 0.78
CA GLN A 190 3.40 61.87 0.96
C GLN A 190 2.25 61.15 1.69
N GLN A 191 1.68 61.77 2.71
CA GLN A 191 0.53 61.26 3.46
C GLN A 191 -0.73 61.16 2.58
N LEU A 192 -0.99 62.16 1.73
CA LEU A 192 -2.02 62.10 0.69
C LEU A 192 -1.78 60.92 -0.28
N GLY A 193 -0.55 60.76 -0.77
CA GLY A 193 -0.20 59.63 -1.65
C GLY A 193 -0.39 58.26 -0.99
N ILE A 194 -0.10 58.14 0.31
CA ILE A 194 -0.33 56.93 1.11
C ILE A 194 -1.84 56.68 1.29
N PHE A 195 -2.64 57.71 1.61
CA PHE A 195 -4.08 57.60 1.78
C PHE A 195 -4.77 57.05 0.52
N VAL A 196 -4.56 57.70 -0.62
CA VAL A 196 -5.14 57.27 -1.91
C VAL A 196 -4.69 55.85 -2.26
N SER A 197 -3.41 55.53 -2.05
CA SER A 197 -2.86 54.22 -2.38
C SER A 197 -3.32 53.09 -1.47
N TYR A 198 -3.63 53.37 -0.20
CA TYR A 198 -4.16 52.37 0.73
C TYR A 198 -5.55 51.91 0.29
N ILE A 199 -6.41 52.86 -0.09
CA ILE A 199 -7.78 52.60 -0.57
C ILE A 199 -7.74 51.80 -1.88
N LEU A 200 -6.89 52.20 -2.83
CA LEU A 200 -6.78 51.57 -4.14
C LEU A 200 -5.83 50.35 -4.19
N LYS A 201 -5.24 49.97 -3.05
CA LYS A 201 -4.26 48.86 -2.91
C LYS A 201 -3.07 48.98 -3.88
N TYR A 202 -2.60 50.20 -4.10
CA TYR A 202 -1.54 50.52 -5.05
C TYR A 202 -0.14 50.12 -4.53
N SER A 203 0.76 49.81 -5.48
CA SER A 203 2.15 49.44 -5.19
C SER A 203 3.02 50.63 -4.75
N ARG A 204 4.18 50.35 -4.15
CA ARG A 204 5.13 51.39 -3.67
C ARG A 204 5.52 52.42 -4.73
N ASN A 205 5.65 52.02 -5.99
CA ASN A 205 6.01 52.93 -7.09
C ASN A 205 4.85 53.87 -7.45
N GLN A 206 3.61 53.41 -7.29
CA GLN A 206 2.41 54.24 -7.47
C GLN A 206 2.22 55.22 -6.31
N ILE A 207 2.53 54.82 -5.06
CA ILE A 207 2.58 55.74 -3.90
C ILE A 207 3.49 56.92 -4.22
N ILE A 208 4.72 56.66 -4.66
CA ILE A 208 5.70 57.71 -5.00
C ILE A 208 5.19 58.62 -6.11
N THR A 209 4.56 58.04 -7.15
CA THR A 209 3.96 58.81 -8.24
C THR A 209 2.84 59.73 -7.75
N LEU A 210 1.91 59.23 -6.92
CA LEU A 210 0.81 60.02 -6.36
C LEU A 210 1.31 61.12 -5.42
N SER A 211 2.31 60.82 -4.59
CA SER A 211 2.96 61.84 -3.75
C SER A 211 3.62 62.95 -4.58
N GLY A 212 4.29 62.59 -5.68
CA GLY A 212 4.88 63.55 -6.62
C GLY A 212 3.87 64.34 -7.46
N ILE A 213 2.61 63.87 -7.58
CA ILE A 213 1.50 64.65 -8.15
C ILE A 213 1.01 65.65 -7.09
N ALA A 214 0.65 65.19 -5.89
CA ALA A 214 0.16 66.04 -4.80
C ALA A 214 1.15 67.15 -4.42
N GLN A 215 2.46 66.87 -4.44
CA GLN A 215 3.50 67.87 -4.17
C GLN A 215 3.62 68.92 -5.29
N ARG A 216 3.57 68.49 -6.55
CA ARG A 216 3.73 69.34 -7.73
C ARG A 216 2.55 70.29 -7.89
N ASP A 217 1.36 69.73 -7.75
CA ASP A 217 0.10 70.43 -7.97
C ASP A 217 -0.36 71.13 -6.66
N LYS A 218 0.46 71.07 -5.60
CA LYS A 218 0.32 71.73 -4.29
C LYS A 218 -1.06 71.51 -3.64
N ILE A 219 -1.50 70.25 -3.63
CA ILE A 219 -2.80 69.87 -3.07
C ILE A 219 -2.80 70.09 -1.55
N ASP A 220 -3.62 71.03 -1.08
CA ASP A 220 -3.90 71.26 0.35
C ASP A 220 -5.03 70.31 0.81
N PRO A 221 -4.81 69.46 1.83
CA PRO A 221 -5.85 68.58 2.35
C PRO A 221 -7.14 69.29 2.79
N LYS A 222 -7.06 70.55 3.23
CA LYS A 222 -8.25 71.32 3.66
C LYS A 222 -9.12 71.71 2.48
N LEU A 223 -8.52 72.02 1.33
CA LEU A 223 -9.26 72.34 0.10
C LEU A 223 -9.95 71.11 -0.51
N LEU A 224 -9.42 69.90 -0.27
CA LEU A 224 -10.03 68.65 -0.73
C LEU A 224 -11.46 68.43 -0.20
N MET A 225 -11.85 69.02 0.93
CA MET A 225 -13.23 68.99 1.44
C MET A 225 -14.23 69.71 0.52
N GLN A 226 -13.78 70.72 -0.21
CA GLN A 226 -14.62 71.57 -1.06
C GLN A 226 -14.65 71.09 -2.53
N MET A 227 -13.75 70.17 -2.89
CA MET A 227 -13.58 69.64 -4.24
C MET A 227 -14.63 68.58 -4.58
N THR A 228 -15.11 68.57 -5.82
CA THR A 228 -16.04 67.54 -6.32
C THR A 228 -15.31 66.25 -6.69
N LYS A 229 -16.07 65.18 -6.94
CA LYS A 229 -15.53 63.91 -7.46
C LYS A 229 -14.77 64.06 -8.79
N ASN A 230 -15.11 65.02 -9.63
CA ASN A 230 -14.35 65.27 -10.87
C ASN A 230 -13.02 65.96 -10.56
N ASP A 231 -13.03 66.95 -9.67
CA ASP A 231 -11.82 67.67 -9.25
C ASP A 231 -10.82 66.70 -8.58
N TRP A 232 -11.30 65.75 -7.78
CA TRP A 232 -10.48 64.68 -7.22
C TRP A 232 -9.88 63.75 -8.29
N LYS A 233 -10.66 63.40 -9.31
CA LYS A 233 -10.20 62.55 -10.42
C LYS A 233 -9.06 63.24 -11.18
N ASP A 234 -9.23 64.52 -11.46
CA ASP A 234 -8.25 65.30 -12.22
C ASP A 234 -7.01 65.61 -11.37
N ALA A 235 -7.17 66.00 -10.11
CA ALA A 235 -6.07 66.31 -9.19
C ALA A 235 -5.15 65.11 -8.93
N PHE A 236 -5.69 63.91 -8.73
CA PHE A 236 -4.89 62.68 -8.55
C PHE A 236 -4.66 61.90 -9.85
N ARG A 237 -5.20 62.38 -10.98
CA ARG A 237 -5.09 61.78 -12.34
C ARG A 237 -5.57 60.33 -12.36
N LEU A 238 -6.65 60.04 -11.63
CA LEU A 238 -7.23 58.71 -11.48
C LEU A 238 -7.88 58.29 -12.80
N LYS A 239 -7.60 57.06 -13.22
CA LYS A 239 -8.05 56.56 -14.53
C LYS A 239 -9.52 56.19 -14.50
N ASP A 240 -9.94 55.45 -13.47
CA ASP A 240 -11.34 55.09 -13.28
C ASP A 240 -12.06 56.11 -12.39
N PHE A 241 -13.31 56.42 -12.76
CA PHE A 241 -14.21 57.20 -11.93
C PHE A 241 -14.65 56.43 -10.67
N ASN A 242 -14.65 55.09 -10.70
CA ASN A 242 -14.96 54.25 -9.54
C ASN A 242 -13.85 54.31 -8.48
N GLU A 243 -12.58 54.27 -8.90
CA GLU A 243 -11.41 54.50 -8.02
C GLU A 243 -11.56 55.86 -7.33
N CYS A 244 -11.89 56.90 -8.10
CA CYS A 244 -12.12 58.23 -7.57
C CYS A 244 -13.31 58.30 -6.60
N CYS A 245 -14.43 57.64 -6.90
CA CYS A 245 -15.57 57.57 -5.99
C CYS A 245 -15.21 56.88 -4.67
N SER A 246 -14.40 55.83 -4.71
CA SER A 246 -13.96 55.10 -3.53
C SER A 246 -13.07 55.96 -2.63
N VAL A 247 -12.10 56.67 -3.24
CA VAL A 247 -11.18 57.57 -2.53
C VAL A 247 -11.93 58.77 -1.95
N TYR A 248 -12.81 59.40 -2.74
CA TYR A 248 -13.62 60.54 -2.30
C TYR A 248 -14.55 60.18 -1.13
N ASN A 249 -15.31 59.09 -1.27
CA ASN A 249 -16.27 58.69 -0.23
C ASN A 249 -15.55 58.39 1.09
N MET A 250 -14.43 57.66 1.05
CA MET A 250 -13.59 57.37 2.22
C MET A 250 -12.96 58.65 2.82
N PHE A 251 -12.63 59.66 2.01
CA PHE A 251 -12.14 60.93 2.53
C PHE A 251 -13.25 61.70 3.27
N CYS A 252 -14.47 61.71 2.74
CA CYS A 252 -15.62 62.27 3.45
C CYS A 252 -15.91 61.52 4.76
N GLU A 253 -15.79 60.18 4.78
CA GLU A 253 -15.90 59.37 6.00
C GLU A 253 -14.84 59.77 7.04
N VAL A 254 -13.58 59.92 6.63
CA VAL A 254 -12.47 60.40 7.51
C VAL A 254 -12.73 61.80 8.04
N CYS A 255 -13.21 62.74 7.21
CA CYS A 255 -13.54 64.10 7.65
C CYS A 255 -14.69 64.11 8.68
N ASN A 256 -15.65 63.20 8.54
CA ASN A 256 -16.78 63.05 9.47
C ASN A 256 -16.38 62.33 10.78
N GLU A 257 -15.46 61.36 10.73
CA GLU A 257 -14.94 60.68 11.94
C GLU A 257 -14.01 61.61 12.75
N PHE A 258 -13.26 62.48 12.07
CA PHE A 258 -12.29 63.41 12.66
C PHE A 258 -12.53 64.87 12.21
N PRO A 259 -13.59 65.53 12.70
CA PRO A 259 -13.88 66.93 12.35
C PRO A 259 -12.77 67.87 12.85
N ILE A 260 -12.54 68.98 12.14
CA ILE A 260 -11.67 70.07 12.61
C ILE A 260 -12.51 71.05 13.42
N ASP A 261 -12.22 71.19 14.72
CA ASP A 261 -12.93 72.10 15.63
C ASP A 261 -12.93 73.57 15.13
N ASP A 262 -11.84 74.04 14.53
CA ASP A 262 -11.72 75.42 14.01
C ASP A 262 -12.64 75.73 12.80
N ILE A 263 -13.00 74.74 11.98
CA ILE A 263 -13.84 74.95 10.78
C ILE A 263 -15.34 75.03 11.16
N ALA A 264 -15.73 74.55 12.34
CA ALA A 264 -17.08 74.74 12.86
C ALA A 264 -17.46 76.22 13.10
N SER A 265 -16.51 77.16 13.01
CA SER A 265 -16.74 78.58 13.22
C SER A 265 -17.44 79.32 12.06
N GLU A 266 -17.50 78.79 10.83
CA GLU A 266 -18.24 79.48 9.75
C GLU A 266 -19.76 79.48 9.96
N ALA A 267 -20.28 78.58 10.82
CA ALA A 267 -21.66 78.66 11.32
C ALA A 267 -21.90 79.90 12.23
N GLN A 268 -20.86 80.61 12.67
CA GLN A 268 -20.99 81.86 13.45
C GLN A 268 -21.34 83.09 12.59
N ASN A 269 -21.24 83.00 11.25
CA ASN A 269 -21.65 84.08 10.34
C ASN A 269 -23.17 84.12 10.10
N ILE A 270 -23.90 83.11 10.57
CA ILE A 270 -25.37 83.09 10.52
C ILE A 270 -25.86 83.82 11.78
N PRO A 271 -26.57 84.96 11.66
CA PRO A 271 -27.13 85.64 12.82
C PRO A 271 -28.01 84.68 13.63
N ARG A 272 -27.91 84.72 14.96
CA ARG A 272 -28.55 83.73 15.86
C ARG A 272 -30.06 83.66 15.68
N GLU A 273 -30.65 84.74 15.17
CA GLU A 273 -32.05 84.93 14.80
C GLU A 273 -32.53 83.93 13.71
N TYR A 274 -31.63 83.37 12.90
CA TYR A 274 -31.95 82.38 11.86
C TYR A 274 -31.74 80.92 12.30
N LEU A 275 -31.13 80.69 13.48
CA LEU A 275 -30.91 79.36 14.02
C LEU A 275 -32.08 78.95 14.91
N CYS A 276 -32.62 77.75 14.68
CA CYS A 276 -33.66 77.20 15.55
C CYS A 276 -33.07 76.95 16.96
N PRO A 277 -33.66 77.49 18.03
CA PRO A 277 -33.13 77.30 19.39
C PRO A 277 -33.12 75.83 19.88
N LEU A 278 -33.87 74.94 19.21
CA LEU A 278 -33.97 73.52 19.57
C LEU A 278 -32.98 72.62 18.84
N SER A 279 -32.63 72.92 17.59
CA SER A 279 -31.68 72.12 16.79
C SER A 279 -30.31 72.78 16.62
N ASN A 280 -30.22 74.09 16.86
CA ASN A 280 -29.08 74.95 16.53
C ASN A 280 -28.68 74.92 15.04
N THR A 281 -29.63 74.59 14.16
CA THR A 281 -29.49 74.62 12.70
C THR A 281 -30.31 75.76 12.11
N VAL A 282 -30.00 76.19 10.89
CA VAL A 282 -30.84 77.15 10.14
C VAL A 282 -32.27 76.63 10.04
N MET A 283 -33.24 77.48 10.36
CA MET A 283 -34.66 77.17 10.21
C MET A 283 -35.04 77.03 8.73
N LYS A 284 -35.67 75.91 8.36
CA LYS A 284 -36.21 75.69 7.01
C LYS A 284 -37.65 76.14 6.91
N ASP A 285 -38.43 75.86 7.96
CA ASP A 285 -39.83 76.25 8.09
C ASP A 285 -40.03 76.94 9.45
N PRO A 286 -39.77 78.27 9.53
CA PRO A 286 -39.82 79.02 10.77
C PRO A 286 -41.26 79.25 11.25
N VAL A 287 -41.59 78.69 12.41
CA VAL A 287 -42.88 78.84 13.10
C VAL A 287 -42.67 79.55 14.44
N ILE A 288 -43.49 80.56 14.73
CA ILE A 288 -43.44 81.30 16.01
C ILE A 288 -44.34 80.57 17.01
N ALA A 289 -43.78 80.16 18.16
CA ALA A 289 -44.55 79.56 19.25
C ALA A 289 -45.12 80.62 20.20
N ARG A 290 -45.95 80.19 21.17
CA ARG A 290 -46.70 81.11 22.05
C ARG A 290 -45.84 81.93 23.00
N ASP A 291 -44.57 81.59 23.17
CA ASP A 291 -43.55 82.36 23.90
C ASP A 291 -42.94 83.51 23.07
N GLY A 292 -43.32 83.63 21.80
CA GLY A 292 -42.80 84.62 20.86
C GLY A 292 -41.47 84.23 20.22
N VAL A 293 -40.99 83.00 20.44
CA VAL A 293 -39.74 82.49 19.89
C VAL A 293 -40.00 81.74 18.58
N THR A 294 -39.15 81.97 17.58
CA THR A 294 -39.21 81.26 16.30
C THR A 294 -38.44 79.95 16.38
N TYR A 295 -39.05 78.86 15.89
CA TYR A 295 -38.48 77.53 15.83
C TYR A 295 -38.65 76.94 14.43
N ASP A 296 -37.83 75.96 14.07
CA ASP A 296 -38.06 75.15 12.88
C ASP A 296 -39.18 74.13 13.14
N ARG A 297 -40.15 73.99 12.22
CA ARG A 297 -41.38 73.20 12.44
C ARG A 297 -41.09 71.75 12.84
N ASP A 298 -40.22 71.05 12.12
CA ASP A 298 -39.84 69.67 12.42
C ASP A 298 -39.17 69.57 13.80
N SER A 299 -38.34 70.56 14.14
CA SER A 299 -37.61 70.63 15.40
C SER A 299 -38.53 70.85 16.60
N ILE A 300 -39.54 71.73 16.49
CA ILE A 300 -40.52 71.94 17.58
C ILE A 300 -41.52 70.78 17.68
N VAL A 301 -42.06 70.26 16.57
CA VAL A 301 -43.00 69.13 16.60
C VAL A 301 -42.37 67.87 17.22
N SER A 302 -41.10 67.59 16.91
CA SER A 302 -40.39 66.41 17.43
C SER A 302 -39.90 66.54 18.88
N LYS A 303 -39.59 67.77 19.35
CA LYS A 303 -39.03 68.00 20.71
C LYS A 303 -40.02 68.55 21.72
N ALA A 304 -41.02 69.33 21.34
CA ALA A 304 -41.97 69.94 22.29
C ALA A 304 -42.69 68.92 23.19
N PRO A 305 -43.08 67.70 22.75
CA PRO A 305 -43.65 66.68 23.65
C PRO A 305 -42.71 66.22 24.78
N LYS A 306 -41.41 66.51 24.69
CA LYS A 306 -40.37 66.19 25.69
C LYS A 306 -39.97 67.40 26.54
N MET A 307 -40.51 68.59 26.26
CA MET A 307 -40.25 69.80 27.03
C MET A 307 -41.33 69.98 28.09
N CYS A 308 -40.94 70.21 29.36
CA CYS A 308 -41.88 70.33 30.49
C CYS A 308 -42.71 71.64 30.51
N ASN A 309 -42.86 72.35 29.38
CA ASN A 309 -43.67 73.56 29.26
C ASN A 309 -44.93 73.28 28.43
N PRO A 310 -46.09 73.00 29.07
CA PRO A 310 -47.35 72.73 28.37
C PRO A 310 -48.00 73.98 27.72
N SER A 311 -47.34 75.15 27.75
CA SER A 311 -47.87 76.44 27.31
C SER A 311 -47.51 76.87 25.88
N LEU A 312 -46.69 76.09 25.16
CA LEU A 312 -46.17 76.44 23.83
C LEU A 312 -47.22 76.44 22.70
N PHE A 313 -48.35 75.75 22.89
CA PHE A 313 -49.44 75.63 21.91
C PHE A 313 -50.78 76.06 22.53
N GLU A 314 -51.73 76.52 21.70
CA GLU A 314 -53.10 76.73 22.17
C GLU A 314 -53.85 75.40 22.30
N ASN A 315 -54.32 75.10 23.51
CA ASN A 315 -55.18 73.94 23.84
C ASN A 315 -54.63 72.55 23.46
N GLY A 316 -53.31 72.42 23.28
CA GLY A 316 -52.66 71.14 22.97
C GLY A 316 -52.89 70.61 21.55
N ASP A 317 -53.51 71.41 20.68
CA ASP A 317 -53.79 71.05 19.29
C ASP A 317 -52.64 71.52 18.38
N GLN A 318 -51.86 70.58 17.85
CA GLN A 318 -50.70 70.86 16.99
C GLN A 318 -51.08 71.48 15.64
N SER A 319 -52.37 71.51 15.28
CA SER A 319 -52.86 71.99 13.98
C SER A 319 -52.96 73.52 13.83
N LYS A 320 -52.69 74.30 14.90
CA LYS A 320 -52.83 75.77 14.91
C LYS A 320 -51.52 76.52 15.21
N LEU A 321 -50.54 76.37 14.34
CA LEU A 321 -49.44 77.34 14.22
C LEU A 321 -49.86 78.45 13.27
N GLN A 322 -49.59 79.72 13.61
CA GLN A 322 -49.94 80.85 12.75
C GLN A 322 -48.99 80.92 11.55
N GLU A 323 -49.51 80.59 10.36
CA GLU A 323 -48.77 80.71 9.11
C GLU A 323 -48.90 82.14 8.56
N ASN A 324 -47.80 82.90 8.56
CA ASN A 324 -47.73 84.15 7.82
C ASN A 324 -47.40 83.85 6.34
N PHE A 325 -48.38 84.12 5.48
CA PHE A 325 -48.27 84.00 4.03
C PHE A 325 -47.10 84.82 3.45
N HIS A 326 -46.29 84.24 2.57
CA HIS A 326 -46.50 84.24 1.10
C HIS A 326 -45.20 83.83 0.37
N PHE A 327 -45.18 82.69 -0.35
CA PHE A 327 -44.56 82.61 -1.69
C PHE A 327 -44.98 81.33 -2.46
N ILE A 328 -45.66 81.58 -3.58
CA ILE A 328 -45.91 80.81 -4.82
C ILE A 328 -45.42 79.35 -4.92
N CYS A 329 -46.35 78.46 -5.30
CA CYS A 329 -46.13 77.07 -5.73
C CYS A 329 -45.26 76.92 -7.00
N LEU A 330 -44.58 75.76 -7.18
CA LEU A 330 -44.97 74.76 -8.20
C LEU A 330 -44.02 73.54 -8.32
N ILE A 331 -44.62 72.42 -8.78
CA ILE A 331 -44.08 71.19 -9.39
C ILE A 331 -43.84 69.96 -8.49
N GLU A 332 -44.33 68.83 -9.01
CA GLU A 332 -44.54 67.52 -8.40
C GLU A 332 -43.44 66.50 -8.80
N ILE A 333 -43.06 65.63 -7.85
CA ILE A 333 -43.16 64.14 -7.87
C ILE A 333 -43.19 63.49 -9.28
N PRO A 334 -42.35 62.45 -9.57
CA PRO A 334 -42.52 61.16 -8.91
C PRO A 334 -41.30 60.27 -8.56
N LEU A 335 -41.51 59.44 -7.55
CA LEU A 335 -40.80 58.19 -7.29
C LEU A 335 -41.25 57.05 -8.25
N ASN A 336 -40.33 56.11 -8.51
CA ASN A 336 -40.58 54.66 -8.61
C ASN A 336 -39.23 53.95 -8.35
N LEU A 337 -39.05 53.10 -7.33
CA LEU A 337 -39.59 51.76 -7.02
C LEU A 337 -38.89 50.56 -7.73
N PHE A 338 -38.17 49.78 -6.89
CA PHE A 338 -38.24 48.31 -6.71
C PHE A 338 -37.26 47.32 -7.41
N PHE A 339 -36.65 46.48 -6.54
CA PHE A 339 -36.30 45.04 -6.66
C PHE A 339 -35.27 44.54 -7.72
N SER A 340 -34.55 43.41 -7.55
CA SER A 340 -34.15 42.60 -6.36
C SER A 340 -33.04 41.58 -6.72
N VAL A 341 -32.28 41.09 -5.71
CA VAL A 341 -31.66 39.74 -5.57
C VAL A 341 -30.71 39.19 -6.68
N GLY A 342 -29.53 38.72 -6.26
CA GLY A 342 -28.65 37.80 -7.00
C GLY A 342 -27.69 37.06 -6.06
N LEU A 343 -27.58 35.72 -6.18
CA LEU A 343 -26.94 34.82 -5.22
C LEU A 343 -25.53 34.32 -5.62
N LEU A 344 -24.73 33.99 -4.59
CA LEU A 344 -23.74 32.89 -4.49
C LEU A 344 -22.80 32.57 -5.68
N PHE A 345 -21.54 33.05 -5.56
CA PHE A 345 -20.30 32.51 -6.14
C PHE A 345 -19.18 32.78 -5.09
N GLU A 346 -18.27 31.89 -4.68
CA GLU A 346 -18.01 30.45 -4.95
C GLU A 346 -17.50 29.75 -3.66
N PHE A 347 -17.47 28.41 -3.62
CA PHE A 347 -16.60 27.65 -2.68
C PHE A 347 -16.25 26.23 -3.16
N VAL A 348 -15.76 26.07 -4.40
CA VAL A 348 -15.22 24.78 -4.91
C VAL A 348 -13.96 25.00 -5.75
N SER A 349 -12.77 24.95 -5.12
CA SER A 349 -11.49 24.73 -5.82
C SER A 349 -10.36 24.38 -4.85
N PHE A 350 -10.33 23.16 -4.33
CA PHE A 350 -9.12 22.62 -3.66
C PHE A 350 -8.88 21.11 -3.85
N GLN A 351 -9.53 20.46 -4.83
CA GLN A 351 -9.38 19.01 -5.08
C GLN A 351 -8.85 18.62 -6.48
N GLN A 352 -8.29 19.57 -7.24
CA GLN A 352 -7.70 19.28 -8.57
C GLN A 352 -6.18 19.54 -8.69
N LEU A 353 -5.47 19.72 -7.57
CA LEU A 353 -4.01 19.93 -7.58
C LEU A 353 -3.16 18.70 -7.19
N LEU A 354 -3.77 17.51 -7.05
CA LEU A 354 -3.06 16.28 -6.62
C LEU A 354 -2.95 15.18 -7.69
N HIS A 355 -3.35 15.44 -8.94
CA HIS A 355 -3.39 14.38 -9.98
C HIS A 355 -2.54 14.67 -11.24
N LYS A 356 -1.50 15.52 -11.14
CA LYS A 356 -0.73 15.97 -12.31
C LYS A 356 0.78 15.70 -12.32
N ASN A 357 1.32 14.99 -11.33
CA ASN A 357 2.71 14.52 -11.32
C ASN A 357 2.78 12.98 -11.40
N ASN A 358 2.48 12.44 -12.58
CA ASN A 358 2.93 11.08 -12.94
C ASN A 358 4.46 11.12 -13.09
N VAL A 359 5.18 10.80 -12.02
CA VAL A 359 6.61 10.46 -12.09
C VAL A 359 6.72 8.96 -11.91
N VAL A 360 6.76 8.25 -13.04
CA VAL A 360 7.16 6.85 -13.08
C VAL A 360 8.67 6.81 -12.89
N PHE A 361 9.14 6.19 -11.81
CA PHE A 361 10.53 5.76 -11.70
C PHE A 361 10.61 4.32 -12.21
N ASP A 362 11.01 4.16 -13.47
CA ASP A 362 11.59 2.89 -13.92
C ASP A 362 12.93 2.69 -13.21
N ILE A 363 13.14 1.49 -12.66
CA ILE A 363 14.41 1.05 -12.09
C ILE A 363 14.84 -0.21 -12.84
N PHE A 364 15.96 -0.09 -13.54
CA PHE A 364 16.83 -1.19 -13.97
C PHE A 364 18.19 -1.02 -13.28
#